data_AF-A0A4Q0XIC0-F1
#
_entry.id   AF-A0A4Q0XIC0-F1
#
_cell.length_a   1.000
_cell.length_b   1.000
_cell.length_c   1.000
_cell.angle_alpha   90.00
_cell.angle_beta   90.00
_cell.angle_gamma   90.00
#
_symmetry.space_group_name_H-M   'P 1'
#
loop_
_entity.id
_entity.type
_entity.pdbx_description
1 polymer ?
#
loop_
_entity_poly.entity_id
_entity_poly.type
_entity_poly.pdbx_seq_one_letter_code
_entity_poly.pdbx_strand_id
1 'polypeptide(L)'
;MSNKLNPSMSLAKPDSQALSKTQKIGVAIGIIGLFIMILAFFNVDFPNKTVFLSLSLGMITLGTIIFSNNAYLTKEAGIQNDGVWFKSIASRGFWGWILGIVLTLFYIVLYFKAEWLGLAAKGEANSGLVALFDPLSRLLNGGPASQWFVYGTLYTAAILVFGYKFMLKYRHNKYEQLRTVSVMFFQLAFAFLIPEFMARLNSETFSLPYYDLKNIWPLNYYNFDKYRVDSMIEAGDIGLAFLIFGIVSIFVITPILTYKYGKRWYCSWVCGCGGLAETAGDPFRHLSDKTQVAWKIERWVVHSVVVFVTLMTTAVIYSYLGNDSSKYWLTKDVFLLSVATLLTVVFALVMIFKRKELAKDAQYGAIGYFVIIMVIIGMHYFSGTKHVFLFNTYFLQSSYGFLIGAIFSGVIGVGFYPIFGNRVWCRFGCPMAAVLGFQQRLFSRFRITTNGGQCISCGNCSTYCEMGIDVRAYAQKGENIVRSSCVGCGICAAVCPRGVLKLENDSLKGRINSNDILLGNDVDLMDLVNQK
;
A
#
# COMPACT_ATOMS: atom_id res chain seq x y z
N MET A 1 -24.07 19.55 -37.91
CA MET A 1 -24.48 18.38 -37.09
C MET A 1 -25.51 18.86 -36.08
N SER A 2 -26.68 18.23 -36.05
CA SER A 2 -27.78 18.60 -35.16
C SER A 2 -27.37 18.40 -33.69
N ASN A 3 -27.47 19.45 -32.87
CA ASN A 3 -27.28 19.41 -31.41
C ASN A 3 -28.50 18.81 -30.66
N LYS A 4 -29.39 18.08 -31.35
CA LYS A 4 -30.44 17.32 -30.69
C LYS A 4 -29.80 16.12 -30.00
N LEU A 5 -29.59 16.25 -28.68
CA LEU A 5 -29.34 15.12 -27.79
C LEU A 5 -30.49 14.11 -27.99
N ASN A 6 -30.22 13.01 -28.68
CA ASN A 6 -31.17 11.90 -28.76
C ASN A 6 -31.21 11.27 -27.36
N PRO A 7 -32.33 11.38 -26.61
CA PRO A 7 -32.43 10.73 -25.32
C PRO A 7 -32.29 9.22 -25.54
N SER A 8 -31.39 8.59 -24.78
CA SER A 8 -31.18 7.15 -24.89
C SER A 8 -32.47 6.41 -24.58
N MET A 9 -32.93 5.55 -25.50
CA MET A 9 -34.06 4.65 -25.28
C MET A 9 -33.69 3.44 -24.40
N SER A 10 -32.45 3.38 -23.90
CA SER A 10 -32.02 2.31 -23.00
C SER A 10 -32.73 2.43 -21.66
N LEU A 11 -33.33 1.32 -21.19
CA LEU A 11 -33.85 1.18 -19.82
C LEU A 11 -32.76 1.47 -18.78
N ALA A 12 -31.50 1.18 -19.11
CA ALA A 12 -30.36 1.62 -18.34
C ALA A 12 -30.10 3.08 -18.68
N LYS A 13 -30.65 4.04 -17.91
CA LYS A 13 -30.34 5.48 -18.02
C LYS A 13 -28.82 5.70 -18.04
N PRO A 14 -28.18 5.85 -19.22
CA PRO A 14 -26.73 5.96 -19.32
C PRO A 14 -26.28 7.41 -19.13
N ASP A 15 -27.22 8.33 -19.28
CA ASP A 15 -27.04 9.76 -19.18
C ASP A 15 -26.91 10.14 -17.71
N SER A 16 -25.65 10.23 -17.27
CA SER A 16 -25.17 10.86 -16.03
C SER A 16 -26.17 10.90 -14.89
N GLN A 17 -26.00 10.06 -13.85
CA GLN A 17 -26.65 10.29 -12.57
C GLN A 17 -26.16 11.64 -12.02
N ALA A 18 -26.88 12.72 -12.33
CA ALA A 18 -26.61 14.04 -11.82
C ALA A 18 -26.62 13.97 -10.29
N LEU A 19 -25.68 14.66 -9.66
CA LEU A 19 -25.62 14.71 -8.21
C LEU A 19 -26.95 15.23 -7.66
N SER A 20 -27.46 14.57 -6.61
CA SER A 20 -28.64 15.04 -5.88
C SER A 20 -28.36 16.42 -5.28
N LYS A 21 -29.40 17.20 -4.94
CA LYS A 21 -29.23 18.50 -4.27
C LYS A 21 -28.38 18.37 -2.99
N THR A 22 -28.63 17.33 -2.19
CA THR A 22 -27.86 17.02 -0.98
C THR A 22 -26.40 16.70 -1.28
N GLN A 23 -26.12 15.91 -2.33
CA GLN A 23 -24.74 15.62 -2.74
C GLN A 23 -24.02 16.88 -3.22
N LYS A 24 -24.69 17.77 -3.96
CA LYS A 24 -24.12 19.06 -4.38
C LYS A 24 -23.76 19.93 -3.19
N ILE A 25 -24.63 20.02 -2.17
CA ILE A 25 -24.36 20.74 -0.92
C ILE A 25 -23.16 20.13 -0.20
N GLY A 26 -23.11 18.79 -0.06
CA GLY A 26 -21.97 18.11 0.56
C GLY A 26 -20.65 18.39 -0.16
N VAL A 27 -20.64 18.34 -1.49
CA VAL A 27 -19.47 18.70 -2.31
C VAL A 27 -19.09 20.16 -2.13
N ALA A 28 -20.04 21.10 -2.14
CA ALA A 28 -19.76 22.52 -1.97
C ALA A 28 -19.11 22.81 -0.60
N ILE A 29 -19.65 22.24 0.49
CA ILE A 29 -19.08 22.37 1.84
C ILE A 29 -17.63 21.84 1.85
N GLY A 30 -17.41 20.64 1.29
CA GLY A 30 -16.07 20.05 1.21
C GLY A 30 -15.08 20.89 0.38
N ILE A 31 -15.53 21.46 -0.74
CA ILE A 31 -14.73 22.35 -1.59
C ILE A 31 -14.37 23.63 -0.85
N ILE A 32 -15.27 24.23 -0.07
CA ILE A 32 -14.95 25.42 0.74
C ILE A 32 -13.86 25.09 1.77
N GLY A 33 -13.95 23.93 2.44
CA GLY A 33 -12.90 23.47 3.35
C GLY A 33 -11.54 23.31 2.66
N LEU A 34 -11.53 22.70 1.46
CA LEU A 34 -10.32 22.57 0.65
C LEU A 34 -9.79 23.94 0.16
N PHE A 35 -10.68 24.86 -0.18
CA PHE A 35 -10.34 26.20 -0.64
C PHE A 35 -9.55 26.98 0.42
N ILE A 36 -9.86 26.82 1.71
CA ILE A 36 -9.06 27.39 2.81
C ILE A 36 -7.62 26.90 2.76
N MET A 37 -7.38 25.60 2.52
CA MET A 37 -6.02 25.06 2.38
C MET A 37 -5.32 25.58 1.13
N ILE A 38 -6.06 25.76 0.03
CA ILE A 38 -5.50 26.34 -1.21
C ILE A 38 -5.07 27.78 -0.97
N LEU A 39 -5.87 28.59 -0.27
CA LEU A 39 -5.48 29.95 0.12
C LEU A 39 -4.24 29.95 1.01
N ALA A 40 -4.15 29.04 1.98
CA ALA A 40 -2.96 28.88 2.80
C ALA A 40 -1.73 28.48 1.96
N PHE A 41 -1.90 27.59 0.98
CA PHE A 41 -0.84 27.20 0.04
C PHE A 41 -0.32 28.41 -0.77
N PHE A 42 -1.18 29.36 -1.12
CA PHE A 42 -0.79 30.62 -1.76
C PHE A 42 -0.35 31.72 -0.76
N ASN A 43 0.06 31.34 0.46
CA ASN A 43 0.56 32.24 1.50
C ASN A 43 -0.44 33.32 1.95
N VAL A 44 -1.74 33.08 1.86
CA VAL A 44 -2.75 33.94 2.51
C VAL A 44 -2.64 33.73 4.02
N ASP A 45 -2.33 34.81 4.76
CA ASP A 45 -2.22 34.75 6.21
C ASP A 45 -3.60 34.76 6.88
N PHE A 46 -3.78 33.87 7.85
CA PHE A 46 -5.03 33.72 8.59
C PHE A 46 -4.85 34.21 10.02
N PRO A 47 -5.71 35.14 10.51
CA PRO A 47 -5.54 35.76 11.83
C PRO A 47 -5.69 34.75 12.97
N ASN A 48 -6.47 33.68 12.81
CA ASN A 48 -6.58 32.59 13.77
C ASN A 48 -6.43 31.22 13.10
N LYS A 49 -5.18 30.75 12.98
CA LYS A 49 -4.82 29.49 12.31
C LYS A 49 -5.56 28.28 12.90
N THR A 50 -5.81 28.26 14.21
CA THR A 50 -6.56 27.16 14.88
C THR A 50 -7.99 27.07 14.37
N VAL A 51 -8.69 28.20 14.28
CA VAL A 51 -10.08 28.25 13.80
C VAL A 51 -10.14 27.86 12.32
N PHE A 52 -9.27 28.43 11.48
CA PHE A 52 -9.28 28.15 10.04
C PHE A 52 -8.89 26.71 9.71
N LEU A 53 -7.92 26.12 10.43
CA LEU A 53 -7.58 24.70 10.29
C LEU A 53 -8.77 23.81 10.69
N SER A 54 -9.38 24.09 11.85
CA SER A 54 -10.53 23.33 12.35
C SER A 54 -11.73 23.43 11.41
N LEU A 55 -11.99 24.62 10.87
CA LEU A 55 -13.03 24.86 9.87
C LEU A 55 -12.73 24.08 8.59
N SER A 56 -11.50 24.14 8.10
CA SER A 56 -11.09 23.46 6.87
C SER A 56 -11.28 21.94 6.97
N LEU A 57 -10.70 21.30 8.01
CA LEU A 57 -10.84 19.86 8.23
C LEU A 57 -12.28 19.45 8.56
N GLY A 58 -12.98 20.28 9.35
CA GLY A 58 -14.39 20.07 9.73
C GLY A 58 -15.32 20.11 8.52
N MET A 59 -15.14 21.08 7.61
CA MET A 59 -15.94 21.20 6.39
C MET A 59 -15.68 20.06 5.41
N ILE A 60 -14.43 19.64 5.21
CA ILE A 60 -14.10 18.46 4.38
C ILE A 60 -14.77 17.20 4.95
N THR A 61 -14.70 17.02 6.27
CA THR A 61 -15.29 15.88 6.97
C THR A 61 -16.82 15.90 6.83
N LEU A 62 -17.46 17.01 7.19
CA LEU A 62 -18.90 17.19 7.14
C LEU A 62 -19.44 17.03 5.71
N GLY A 63 -18.81 17.68 4.74
CA GLY A 63 -19.19 17.59 3.33
C GLY A 63 -19.13 16.15 2.82
N THR A 64 -18.09 15.40 3.18
CA THR A 64 -17.95 13.99 2.80
C THR A 64 -18.98 13.10 3.50
N ILE A 65 -19.28 13.33 4.77
CA ILE A 65 -20.32 12.58 5.50
C ILE A 65 -21.70 12.81 4.86
N ILE A 66 -22.07 14.07 4.60
CA ILE A 66 -23.35 14.42 3.94
C ILE A 66 -23.45 13.72 2.58
N PHE A 67 -22.39 13.80 1.77
CA PHE A 67 -22.33 13.14 0.47
C PHE A 67 -22.50 11.62 0.60
N SER A 68 -21.76 10.99 1.52
CA SER A 68 -21.71 9.53 1.68
C SER A 68 -23.03 8.97 2.20
N ASN A 69 -23.67 9.66 3.15
CA ASN A 69 -24.97 9.28 3.67
C ASN A 69 -26.02 9.28 2.56
N ASN A 70 -26.10 10.36 1.77
CA ASN A 70 -27.03 10.41 0.66
C ASN A 70 -26.71 9.37 -0.44
N ALA A 71 -25.43 9.08 -0.68
CA ALA A 71 -25.00 8.13 -1.71
C ALA A 71 -25.32 6.65 -1.39
N TYR A 72 -25.35 6.27 -0.10
CA TYR A 72 -25.44 4.86 0.31
C TYR A 72 -26.62 4.53 1.23
N LEU A 73 -27.05 5.44 2.11
CA LEU A 73 -28.14 5.14 3.06
C LEU A 73 -29.53 5.19 2.42
N THR A 74 -29.68 5.95 1.32
CA THR A 74 -30.93 6.08 0.58
C THR A 74 -31.18 4.95 -0.42
N LYS A 75 -30.20 4.04 -0.57
CA LYS A 75 -30.25 2.94 -1.53
C LYS A 75 -30.54 1.61 -0.83
N GLU A 76 -31.04 0.67 -1.62
CA GLU A 76 -31.26 -0.71 -1.21
C GLU A 76 -30.01 -1.39 -0.66
N ALA A 77 -30.23 -2.42 0.16
CA ALA A 77 -29.16 -3.20 0.75
C ALA A 77 -28.35 -3.92 -0.34
N GLY A 78 -27.04 -3.67 -0.38
CA GLY A 78 -26.14 -4.26 -1.37
C GLY A 78 -24.87 -3.44 -1.56
N ILE A 79 -23.95 -3.95 -2.39
CA ILE A 79 -22.72 -3.23 -2.73
C ILE A 79 -23.00 -2.32 -3.92
N GLN A 80 -23.02 -1.02 -3.64
CA GLN A 80 -23.42 0.01 -4.60
C GLN A 80 -22.24 0.42 -5.48
N ASN A 81 -22.26 -0.06 -6.73
CA ASN A 81 -21.18 0.10 -7.70
C ASN A 81 -21.67 0.71 -9.03
N ASP A 82 -22.85 1.34 -9.00
CA ASP A 82 -23.55 1.81 -10.19
C ASP A 82 -22.83 2.96 -10.89
N GLY A 83 -22.77 2.85 -12.21
CA GLY A 83 -22.36 3.92 -13.12
C GLY A 83 -20.96 4.47 -12.88
N VAL A 84 -20.06 3.68 -12.29
CA VAL A 84 -18.68 4.10 -11.99
C VAL A 84 -17.94 4.55 -13.25
N TRP A 85 -18.14 3.86 -14.38
CA TRP A 85 -17.54 4.20 -15.68
C TRP A 85 -18.11 5.48 -16.32
N PHE A 86 -19.27 5.97 -15.87
CA PHE A 86 -19.89 7.19 -16.41
C PHE A 86 -19.51 8.46 -15.64
N LYS A 87 -18.75 8.33 -14.53
CA LYS A 87 -18.32 9.46 -13.72
C LYS A 87 -16.97 9.96 -14.20
N SER A 88 -16.91 11.17 -14.76
CA SER A 88 -15.68 11.80 -15.28
C SER A 88 -14.48 11.74 -14.32
N ILE A 89 -14.71 11.86 -13.00
CA ILE A 89 -13.65 11.73 -11.99
C ILE A 89 -13.06 10.32 -11.89
N ALA A 90 -13.88 9.27 -12.06
CA ALA A 90 -13.51 7.88 -11.83
C ALA A 90 -13.18 7.10 -13.10
N SER A 91 -13.52 7.62 -14.29
CA SER A 91 -13.41 6.91 -15.57
C SER A 91 -12.37 7.49 -16.53
N ARG A 92 -11.26 8.03 -15.99
CA ARG A 92 -10.20 8.71 -16.78
C ARG A 92 -10.72 9.91 -17.59
N GLY A 93 -11.82 10.53 -17.15
CA GLY A 93 -12.33 11.77 -17.72
C GLY A 93 -11.54 13.00 -17.27
N PHE A 94 -11.96 14.18 -17.72
CA PHE A 94 -11.30 15.46 -17.43
C PHE A 94 -11.00 15.68 -15.94
N TRP A 95 -11.99 15.46 -15.06
CA TRP A 95 -11.81 15.63 -13.62
C TRP A 95 -10.89 14.58 -12.99
N GLY A 96 -10.84 13.37 -13.57
CA GLY A 96 -9.89 12.33 -13.13
C GLY A 96 -8.44 12.73 -13.44
N TRP A 97 -8.20 13.28 -14.63
CA TRP A 97 -6.88 13.79 -15.01
C TRP A 97 -6.46 15.00 -14.18
N ILE A 98 -7.35 15.96 -13.94
CA ILE A 98 -7.07 17.10 -13.05
C ILE A 98 -6.67 16.59 -11.67
N LEU A 99 -7.46 15.67 -11.09
CA LEU A 99 -7.14 15.11 -9.78
C LEU A 99 -5.77 14.43 -9.77
N GLY A 100 -5.46 13.64 -10.81
CA GLY A 100 -4.17 12.97 -10.93
C GLY A 100 -3.00 13.95 -11.02
N ILE A 101 -3.15 15.03 -11.80
CA ILE A 101 -2.15 16.10 -11.91
C ILE A 101 -1.97 16.82 -10.58
N VAL A 102 -3.05 17.22 -9.92
CA VAL A 102 -3.00 17.92 -8.62
C VAL A 102 -2.32 17.06 -7.56
N LEU A 103 -2.67 15.78 -7.46
CA LEU A 103 -2.02 14.86 -6.53
C LEU A 103 -0.52 14.70 -6.87
N THR A 104 -0.20 14.51 -8.15
CA THR A 104 1.19 14.40 -8.62
C THR A 104 2.01 15.65 -8.25
N LEU A 105 1.49 16.84 -8.55
CA LEU A 105 2.14 18.11 -8.23
C LEU A 105 2.30 18.31 -6.72
N PHE A 106 1.28 17.96 -5.93
CA PHE A 106 1.37 18.02 -4.47
C PHE A 106 2.53 17.16 -3.95
N TYR A 107 2.69 15.92 -4.44
CA TYR A 107 3.80 15.06 -4.03
C TYR A 107 5.16 15.58 -4.54
N ILE A 108 5.23 16.17 -5.74
CA ILE A 108 6.47 16.80 -6.22
C ILE A 108 6.87 17.95 -5.29
N VAL A 109 5.92 18.82 -4.93
CA VAL A 109 6.19 19.93 -4.01
C VAL A 109 6.58 19.40 -2.63
N LEU A 110 5.87 18.41 -2.11
CA LEU A 110 6.14 17.79 -0.80
C LEU A 110 7.55 17.21 -0.70
N TYR A 111 8.04 16.53 -1.74
CA TYR A 111 9.36 15.87 -1.69
C TYR A 111 10.51 16.79 -2.10
N PHE A 112 10.30 17.70 -3.04
CA PHE A 112 11.39 18.44 -3.68
C PHE A 112 11.38 19.95 -3.42
N LYS A 113 10.26 20.52 -2.99
CA LYS A 113 10.06 21.97 -2.80
C LYS A 113 9.23 22.27 -1.54
N ALA A 114 9.66 21.70 -0.42
CA ALA A 114 9.10 21.89 0.91
C ALA A 114 8.78 23.35 1.26
N GLU A 115 9.67 24.26 0.89
CA GLU A 115 9.59 25.70 1.11
C GLU A 115 8.33 26.32 0.47
N TRP A 116 7.85 25.75 -0.64
CA TRP A 116 6.63 26.23 -1.31
C TRP A 116 5.36 25.87 -0.54
N LEU A 117 5.42 24.89 0.38
CA LEU A 117 4.35 24.65 1.34
C LEU A 117 4.40 25.65 2.51
N GLY A 118 5.49 26.42 2.61
CA GLY A 118 5.77 27.35 3.71
C GLY A 118 6.58 26.75 4.86
N LEU A 119 7.35 25.68 4.60
CA LEU A 119 8.34 25.19 5.55
C LEU A 119 9.49 26.21 5.66
N ALA A 120 9.73 26.71 6.87
CA ALA A 120 10.77 27.71 7.12
C ALA A 120 12.18 27.11 7.20
N ALA A 121 13.19 27.94 6.92
CA ALA A 121 14.58 27.63 7.22
C ALA A 121 14.80 27.59 8.75
N LYS A 122 15.83 26.88 9.22
CA LYS A 122 16.11 26.72 10.66
C LYS A 122 16.15 28.08 11.38
N GLY A 123 15.21 28.29 12.31
CA GLY A 123 15.13 29.49 13.15
C GLY A 123 14.07 30.50 12.71
N GLU A 124 13.46 30.33 11.55
CA GLU A 124 12.38 31.19 11.05
C GLU A 124 10.99 30.59 11.33
N ALA A 125 9.96 31.43 11.32
CA ALA A 125 8.58 31.01 11.49
C ALA A 125 8.02 30.42 10.19
N ASN A 126 7.29 29.31 10.29
CA ASN A 126 6.59 28.72 9.15
C ASN A 126 5.62 29.74 8.53
N SER A 127 5.41 29.61 7.22
CA SER A 127 4.43 30.37 6.43
C SER A 127 3.44 29.42 5.75
N GLY A 128 2.47 30.00 5.04
CA GLY A 128 1.55 29.30 4.17
C GLY A 128 0.83 28.08 4.78
N LEU A 129 0.85 26.96 4.04
CA LEU A 129 0.14 25.76 4.42
C LEU A 129 0.75 25.10 5.67
N VAL A 130 2.07 25.07 5.81
CA VAL A 130 2.72 24.49 7.00
C VAL A 130 2.34 25.29 8.26
N ALA A 131 2.35 26.63 8.18
CA ALA A 131 1.96 27.49 9.30
C ALA A 131 0.52 27.25 9.76
N LEU A 132 -0.41 26.96 8.83
CA LEU A 132 -1.79 26.64 9.17
C LEU A 132 -1.89 25.43 10.10
N PHE A 133 -0.95 24.48 10.01
CA PHE A 133 -0.90 23.27 10.83
C PHE A 133 -0.08 23.42 12.13
N ASP A 134 0.64 24.53 12.32
CA ASP A 134 1.44 24.77 13.53
C ASP A 134 0.66 24.59 14.84
N PRO A 135 -0.59 25.10 14.99
CA PRO A 135 -1.33 24.95 16.24
C PRO A 135 -1.60 23.48 16.58
N LEU A 136 -1.93 22.66 15.58
CA LEU A 136 -2.20 21.23 15.78
C LEU A 136 -0.90 20.45 16.05
N SER A 137 0.20 20.80 15.37
CA SER A 137 1.51 20.21 15.65
C SER A 137 1.95 20.50 17.08
N ARG A 138 1.93 21.78 17.49
CA ARG A 138 2.29 22.19 18.86
C ARG A 138 1.42 21.51 19.91
N LEU A 139 0.15 21.26 19.60
CA LEU A 139 -0.76 20.52 20.49
C LEU A 139 -0.36 19.05 20.63
N LEU A 140 0.11 18.39 19.57
CA LEU A 140 0.43 16.95 19.58
C LEU A 140 1.88 16.65 19.95
N ASN A 141 2.85 17.24 19.23
CA ASN A 141 4.28 16.95 19.36
C ASN A 141 5.08 18.04 20.09
N GLY A 142 4.47 19.19 20.42
CA GLY A 142 5.14 20.29 21.14
C GLY A 142 5.98 21.24 20.28
N GLY A 143 6.18 20.93 18.99
CA GLY A 143 6.99 21.72 18.05
C GLY A 143 6.18 22.34 16.89
N PRO A 144 6.81 23.20 16.07
CA PRO A 144 6.21 23.69 14.83
C PRO A 144 5.97 22.54 13.83
N ALA A 145 5.00 22.71 12.94
CA ALA A 145 4.66 21.69 11.96
C ALA A 145 5.80 21.50 10.96
N SER A 146 6.02 20.26 10.55
CA SER A 146 6.83 19.93 9.38
C SER A 146 5.95 19.60 8.18
N GLN A 147 6.52 19.56 6.98
CA GLN A 147 5.80 19.07 5.80
C GLN A 147 5.27 17.64 5.98
N TRP A 148 5.98 16.80 6.74
CA TRP A 148 5.59 15.42 7.02
C TRP A 148 4.43 15.36 8.02
N PHE A 149 4.35 16.32 8.94
CA PHE A 149 3.21 16.48 9.83
C PHE A 149 1.95 16.87 9.06
N VAL A 150 2.05 17.84 8.14
CA VAL A 150 0.94 18.24 7.25
C VAL A 150 0.49 17.03 6.44
N TYR A 151 1.43 16.35 5.79
CA TYR A 151 1.16 15.12 5.03
C TYR A 151 0.48 14.05 5.89
N GLY A 152 1.05 13.72 7.06
CA GLY A 152 0.53 12.70 7.97
C GLY A 152 -0.88 13.03 8.47
N THR A 153 -1.16 14.31 8.74
CA THR A 153 -2.49 14.77 9.15
C THR A 153 -3.50 14.61 8.01
N LEU A 154 -3.18 15.11 6.82
CA LEU A 154 -4.06 15.01 5.64
C LEU A 154 -4.30 13.56 5.22
N TYR A 155 -3.24 12.74 5.27
CA TYR A 155 -3.29 11.31 4.98
C TYR A 155 -4.19 10.56 5.96
N THR A 156 -4.05 10.83 7.26
CA THR A 156 -4.88 10.25 8.31
C THR A 156 -6.33 10.71 8.18
N ALA A 157 -6.57 12.01 7.95
CA ALA A 157 -7.91 12.54 7.70
C ALA A 157 -8.56 11.87 6.49
N ALA A 158 -7.84 11.70 5.38
CA ALA A 158 -8.34 11.01 4.20
C ALA A 158 -8.74 9.56 4.51
N ILE A 159 -7.91 8.80 5.22
CA ILE A 159 -8.24 7.42 5.61
C ILE A 159 -9.47 7.37 6.53
N LEU A 160 -9.59 8.28 7.50
CA LEU A 160 -10.72 8.26 8.43
C LEU A 160 -12.04 8.65 7.75
N VAL A 161 -12.03 9.76 7.01
CA VAL A 161 -13.22 10.32 6.37
C VAL A 161 -13.70 9.44 5.20
N PHE A 162 -12.79 8.99 4.34
CA PHE A 162 -13.14 8.04 3.28
C PHE A 162 -13.30 6.61 3.79
N GLY A 163 -12.74 6.27 4.96
CA GLY A 163 -13.01 5.03 5.68
C GLY A 163 -14.46 4.95 6.13
N TYR A 164 -15.01 6.03 6.68
CA TYR A 164 -16.45 6.14 6.97
C TYR A 164 -17.31 5.92 5.71
N LYS A 165 -16.97 6.60 4.61
CA LYS A 165 -17.63 6.39 3.31
C LYS A 165 -17.58 4.93 2.86
N PHE A 166 -16.42 4.29 2.97
CA PHE A 166 -16.23 2.90 2.58
C PHE A 166 -17.06 1.95 3.45
N MET A 167 -17.08 2.17 4.78
CA MET A 167 -17.92 1.40 5.69
C MET A 167 -19.41 1.52 5.35
N LEU A 168 -19.90 2.69 4.95
CA LEU A 168 -21.28 2.83 4.48
C LEU A 168 -21.56 2.04 3.19
N LYS A 169 -20.64 2.11 2.21
CA LYS A 169 -20.76 1.36 0.95
C LYS A 169 -20.82 -0.15 1.16
N TYR A 170 -20.07 -0.66 2.15
CA TYR A 170 -19.98 -2.09 2.47
C TYR A 170 -20.64 -2.46 3.81
N ARG A 171 -21.67 -1.71 4.24
CA ARG A 171 -22.32 -1.85 5.57
C ARG A 171 -22.85 -3.25 5.89
N HIS A 172 -23.14 -4.04 4.86
CA HIS A 172 -23.68 -5.40 5.00
C HIS A 172 -22.60 -6.49 5.02
N ASN A 173 -21.32 -6.13 4.87
CA ASN A 173 -20.21 -7.09 4.87
C ASN A 173 -19.33 -6.92 6.12
N LYS A 174 -19.48 -7.85 7.08
CA LYS A 174 -18.74 -7.86 8.35
C LYS A 174 -17.23 -7.83 8.16
N TYR A 175 -16.71 -8.52 7.15
CA TYR A 175 -15.27 -8.55 6.87
C TYR A 175 -14.75 -7.17 6.48
N GLU A 176 -15.49 -6.47 5.62
CA GLU A 176 -15.13 -5.11 5.18
C GLU A 176 -15.21 -4.09 6.32
N GLN A 177 -16.20 -4.23 7.21
CA GLN A 177 -16.31 -3.38 8.41
C GLN A 177 -15.08 -3.54 9.30
N LEU A 178 -14.78 -4.77 9.74
CA LEU A 178 -13.68 -5.07 10.66
C LEU A 178 -12.33 -4.63 10.09
N ARG A 179 -12.12 -4.93 8.80
CA ARG A 179 -10.91 -4.53 8.10
C ARG A 179 -10.73 -3.03 8.03
N THR A 180 -11.80 -2.29 7.70
CA THR A 180 -11.74 -0.82 7.57
C THR A 180 -11.47 -0.17 8.92
N VAL A 181 -12.12 -0.65 9.99
CA VAL A 181 -11.84 -0.21 11.36
C VAL A 181 -10.37 -0.48 11.73
N SER A 182 -9.84 -1.66 11.39
CA SER A 182 -8.43 -2.01 11.62
C SER A 182 -7.49 -1.00 10.96
N VAL A 183 -7.63 -0.73 9.65
CA VAL A 183 -6.72 0.21 8.97
C VAL A 183 -6.85 1.65 9.47
N MET A 184 -8.06 2.09 9.83
CA MET A 184 -8.28 3.40 10.46
C MET A 184 -7.59 3.48 11.82
N PHE A 185 -7.68 2.43 12.63
CA PHE A 185 -7.02 2.34 13.93
C PHE A 185 -5.50 2.35 13.81
N PHE A 186 -4.91 1.49 12.96
CA PHE A 186 -3.46 1.46 12.78
C PHE A 186 -2.91 2.76 12.18
N GLN A 187 -3.66 3.40 11.27
CA GLN A 187 -3.26 4.70 10.75
C GLN A 187 -3.29 5.78 11.84
N LEU A 188 -4.41 5.91 12.57
CA LEU A 188 -4.57 6.96 13.57
C LEU A 188 -3.66 6.72 14.78
N ALA A 189 -3.69 5.53 15.37
CA ALA A 189 -2.95 5.23 16.59
C ALA A 189 -1.45 5.04 16.32
N PHE A 190 -1.07 4.11 15.44
CA PHE A 190 0.33 3.70 15.29
C PHE A 190 1.12 4.57 14.31
N ALA A 191 0.50 5.05 13.23
CA ALA A 191 1.20 5.85 12.23
C ALA A 191 1.27 7.34 12.58
N PHE A 192 0.27 7.84 13.32
CA PHE A 192 0.11 9.27 13.57
C PHE A 192 0.24 9.61 15.04
N LEU A 193 -0.69 9.20 15.91
CA LEU A 193 -0.70 9.66 17.30
C LEU A 193 0.50 9.19 18.14
N ILE A 194 0.86 7.90 18.09
CA ILE A 194 1.97 7.37 18.90
C ILE A 194 3.29 8.07 18.54
N PRO A 195 3.72 8.17 17.26
CA PRO A 195 4.97 8.86 16.93
C PRO A 195 4.95 10.36 17.28
N GLU A 196 3.83 11.05 17.09
CA GLU A 196 3.72 12.48 17.44
C GLU A 196 3.76 12.71 18.96
N PHE A 197 3.12 11.85 19.74
CA PHE A 197 3.21 11.91 21.21
C PHE A 197 4.60 11.49 21.72
N MET A 198 5.25 10.52 21.08
CA MET A 198 6.65 10.18 21.39
C MET A 198 7.56 11.39 21.17
N ALA A 199 7.38 12.12 20.07
CA ALA A 199 8.16 13.33 19.80
C ALA A 199 7.98 14.40 20.90
N ARG A 200 6.79 14.49 21.53
CA ARG A 200 6.54 15.39 22.67
C ARG A 200 7.29 14.99 23.95
N LEU A 201 7.60 13.70 24.12
CA LEU A 201 8.35 13.21 25.26
C LEU A 201 9.85 13.52 25.16
N ASN A 202 10.32 14.01 24.00
CA ASN A 202 11.71 14.37 23.80
C ASN A 202 12.05 15.67 24.55
N SER A 203 13.16 15.63 25.29
CA SER A 203 13.76 16.75 26.02
C SER A 203 15.23 16.92 25.63
N GLU A 204 15.89 17.94 26.17
CA GLU A 204 17.34 18.13 25.98
C GLU A 204 18.19 16.96 26.51
N THR A 205 17.65 16.18 27.47
CA THR A 205 18.34 15.06 28.12
C THR A 205 17.89 13.68 27.62
N PHE A 206 16.80 13.59 26.88
CA PHE A 206 16.23 12.32 26.41
C PHE A 206 15.55 12.50 25.06
N SER A 207 16.00 11.73 24.06
CA SER A 207 15.44 11.78 22.70
C SER A 207 15.02 10.39 22.26
N LEU A 208 13.73 10.20 22.00
CA LEU A 208 13.18 9.03 21.33
C LEU A 208 13.14 9.28 19.82
N PRO A 209 13.65 8.33 19.01
CA PRO A 209 13.52 8.42 17.57
C PRO A 209 12.08 8.23 17.14
N TYR A 210 11.65 8.97 16.12
CA TYR A 210 10.38 8.74 15.44
C TYR A 210 10.37 7.32 14.86
N TYR A 211 9.51 6.45 15.40
CA TYR A 211 9.40 5.06 14.97
C TYR A 211 7.95 4.64 14.70
N ASP A 212 7.66 4.39 13.42
CA ASP A 212 6.38 3.84 13.00
C ASP A 212 6.41 2.30 13.12
N LEU A 213 5.84 1.78 14.22
CA LEU A 213 5.81 0.35 14.56
C LEU A 213 5.13 -0.54 13.50
N LYS A 214 4.28 0.01 12.63
CA LYS A 214 3.70 -0.77 11.52
C LYS A 214 4.60 -0.83 10.29
N ASN A 215 5.64 -0.02 10.17
CA ASN A 215 6.52 -0.03 9.00
C ASN A 215 7.64 -1.06 9.17
N ILE A 216 7.54 -2.15 8.42
CA ILE A 216 8.45 -3.30 8.49
C ILE A 216 9.37 -3.29 7.25
N TRP A 217 10.61 -3.73 7.38
CA TRP A 217 11.48 -3.96 6.23
C TRP A 217 10.87 -5.02 5.30
N PRO A 218 10.94 -4.88 3.97
CA PRO A 218 11.75 -3.92 3.20
C PRO A 218 11.07 -2.57 2.89
N LEU A 219 9.87 -2.31 3.40
CA LEU A 219 9.23 -1.00 3.20
C LEU A 219 9.96 0.09 4.01
N ASN A 220 10.39 -0.23 5.22
CA ASN A 220 11.13 0.65 6.12
C ASN A 220 12.65 0.52 5.90
N TYR A 221 13.13 0.78 4.69
CA TYR A 221 14.51 0.48 4.29
C TYR A 221 15.59 1.31 5.03
N TYR A 222 15.23 2.53 5.43
CA TYR A 222 16.10 3.47 6.17
C TYR A 222 16.20 3.13 7.66
N ASN A 223 15.53 2.07 8.12
CA ASN A 223 15.58 1.66 9.52
C ASN A 223 16.97 1.26 10.00
N PHE A 224 17.82 0.83 9.08
CA PHE A 224 19.18 0.40 9.33
C PHE A 224 20.22 1.45 8.92
N ASP A 225 19.79 2.65 8.55
CA ASP A 225 20.70 3.75 8.25
C ASP A 225 21.45 4.17 9.52
N LYS A 226 22.73 4.53 9.35
CA LYS A 226 23.63 4.87 10.46
C LYS A 226 23.02 5.85 11.45
N TYR A 227 22.51 6.99 10.96
CA TYR A 227 21.92 8.03 11.82
C TYR A 227 20.77 7.52 12.68
N ARG A 228 20.01 6.54 12.17
CA ARG A 228 18.82 6.02 12.82
C ARG A 228 19.16 4.93 13.83
N VAL A 229 20.09 4.05 13.47
CA VAL A 229 20.64 3.07 14.41
C VAL A 229 21.32 3.79 15.58
N ASP A 230 22.14 4.80 15.30
CA ASP A 230 22.81 5.61 16.33
C ASP A 230 21.76 6.26 17.26
N SER A 231 20.71 6.88 16.70
CA SER A 231 19.62 7.47 17.51
C SER A 231 18.86 6.46 18.38
N MET A 232 18.76 5.19 17.95
CA MET A 232 18.12 4.13 18.74
C MET A 232 19.04 3.61 19.84
N ILE A 233 20.34 3.51 19.58
CA ILE A 233 21.31 3.11 20.60
C ILE A 233 21.43 4.19 21.67
N GLU A 234 21.46 5.47 21.27
CA GLU A 234 21.50 6.63 22.18
C GLU A 234 20.24 6.72 23.06
N ALA A 235 19.09 6.23 22.57
CA ALA A 235 17.83 6.18 23.32
C ALA A 235 17.77 5.06 24.39
N GLY A 236 18.87 4.35 24.63
CA GLY A 236 18.99 3.32 25.68
C GLY A 236 18.07 2.12 25.45
N ASP A 237 17.50 1.58 26.54
CA ASP A 237 16.71 0.33 26.52
C ASP A 237 15.51 0.38 25.57
N ILE A 238 14.83 1.53 25.47
CA ILE A 238 13.65 1.70 24.61
C ILE A 238 14.06 1.64 23.13
N GLY A 239 15.16 2.31 22.76
CA GLY A 239 15.63 2.26 21.39
C GLY A 239 16.21 0.90 21.00
N LEU A 240 16.86 0.19 21.93
CA LEU A 240 17.24 -1.21 21.74
C LEU A 240 16.01 -2.11 21.52
N ALA A 241 14.93 -1.89 22.28
CA ALA A 241 13.67 -2.61 22.09
C ALA A 241 13.09 -2.38 20.68
N PHE A 242 13.19 -1.17 20.12
CA PHE A 242 12.78 -0.90 18.74
C PHE A 242 13.65 -1.61 17.70
N LEU A 243 14.97 -1.67 17.90
CA LEU A 243 15.87 -2.43 17.01
C LEU A 243 15.53 -3.93 17.02
N ILE A 244 15.34 -4.51 18.22
CA ILE A 244 14.94 -5.91 18.39
C ILE A 244 13.58 -6.15 17.72
N PHE A 245 12.59 -5.27 17.98
CA PHE A 245 11.28 -5.35 17.33
C PHE A 245 11.39 -5.28 15.81
N GLY A 246 12.24 -4.41 15.27
CA GLY A 246 12.53 -4.31 13.84
C GLY A 246 12.97 -5.67 13.26
N ILE A 247 13.94 -6.34 13.87
CA ILE A 247 14.45 -7.65 13.42
C ILE A 247 13.40 -8.76 13.60
N VAL A 248 12.79 -8.84 14.79
CA VAL A 248 11.76 -9.85 15.12
C VAL A 248 10.55 -9.72 14.21
N SER A 249 10.18 -8.49 13.84
CA SER A 249 9.04 -8.24 12.94
C SER A 249 9.26 -8.83 11.55
N ILE A 250 10.50 -8.87 11.06
CA ILE A 250 10.88 -9.39 9.73
C ILE A 250 10.94 -10.91 9.74
N PHE A 251 11.66 -11.51 10.69
CA PHE A 251 11.98 -12.94 10.65
C PHE A 251 10.99 -13.83 11.42
N VAL A 252 10.21 -13.27 12.34
CA VAL A 252 9.31 -14.06 13.21
C VAL A 252 7.86 -13.66 13.00
N ILE A 253 7.49 -12.41 13.28
CA ILE A 253 6.09 -11.97 13.27
C ILE A 253 5.52 -12.05 11.85
N THR A 254 6.20 -11.44 10.88
CA THR A 254 5.74 -11.40 9.49
C THR A 254 5.55 -12.81 8.90
N PRO A 255 6.51 -13.75 9.06
CA PRO A 255 6.32 -15.09 8.55
C PRO A 255 5.16 -15.85 9.20
N ILE A 256 5.01 -15.76 10.52
CA ILE A 256 3.93 -16.46 11.25
C ILE A 256 2.55 -15.92 10.82
N LEU A 257 2.40 -14.59 10.78
CA LEU A 257 1.13 -13.97 10.40
C LEU A 257 0.79 -14.23 8.93
N THR A 258 1.79 -14.18 8.04
CA THR A 258 1.57 -14.45 6.62
C THR A 258 1.25 -15.92 6.36
N TYR A 259 1.81 -16.86 7.13
CA TYR A 259 1.41 -18.27 7.06
C TYR A 259 -0.07 -18.47 7.45
N LYS A 260 -0.51 -17.82 8.53
CA LYS A 260 -1.88 -17.98 9.05
C LYS A 260 -2.94 -17.21 8.26
N TYR A 261 -2.63 -16.01 7.78
CA TYR A 261 -3.61 -15.09 7.23
C TYR A 261 -3.35 -14.72 5.76
N GLY A 262 -2.25 -15.17 5.15
CA GLY A 262 -1.77 -14.61 3.88
C GLY A 262 -1.31 -13.16 4.07
N LYS A 263 -1.06 -12.42 3.00
CA LYS A 263 -0.58 -11.03 3.08
C LYS A 263 -1.64 -10.02 3.52
N ARG A 264 -2.90 -10.45 3.73
CA ARG A 264 -4.01 -9.57 4.10
C ARG A 264 -3.86 -8.92 5.48
N TRP A 265 -3.20 -9.61 6.44
CA TRP A 265 -2.95 -9.04 7.77
C TRP A 265 -2.18 -7.71 7.65
N TYR A 266 -1.23 -7.63 6.73
CA TYR A 266 -0.45 -6.42 6.52
C TYR A 266 -1.10 -5.51 5.47
N CYS A 267 -1.12 -5.93 4.21
CA CYS A 267 -1.51 -5.11 3.07
C CYS A 267 -2.96 -4.63 3.10
N SER A 268 -3.79 -5.26 3.95
CA SER A 268 -5.21 -5.02 4.01
C SER A 268 -5.71 -4.55 5.37
N TRP A 269 -5.07 -4.93 6.49
CA TRP A 269 -5.56 -4.59 7.84
C TRP A 269 -4.67 -3.57 8.58
N VAL A 270 -3.39 -3.42 8.20
CA VAL A 270 -2.41 -2.63 8.97
C VAL A 270 -1.72 -1.56 8.12
N CYS A 271 -1.39 -1.88 6.87
CA CYS A 271 -0.56 -1.04 6.01
C CYS A 271 -1.26 0.28 5.65
N GLY A 272 -0.60 1.42 5.94
CA GLY A 272 -1.12 2.75 5.61
C GLY A 272 -1.37 2.96 4.12
N CYS A 273 -0.46 2.50 3.23
CA CYS A 273 -0.67 2.56 1.77
C CYS A 273 -1.91 1.77 1.34
N GLY A 274 -2.14 0.61 1.98
CA GLY A 274 -3.36 -0.17 1.80
C GLY A 274 -4.59 0.57 2.29
N GLY A 275 -4.54 1.20 3.46
CA GLY A 275 -5.63 1.99 4.02
C GLY A 275 -6.09 3.11 3.08
N LEU A 276 -5.16 3.90 2.53
CA LEU A 276 -5.52 4.97 1.58
C LEU A 276 -6.08 4.41 0.26
N ALA A 277 -5.47 3.35 -0.27
CA ALA A 277 -5.95 2.67 -1.47
C ALA A 277 -7.38 2.12 -1.31
N GLU A 278 -7.68 1.54 -0.16
CA GLU A 278 -8.98 0.94 0.15
C GLU A 278 -10.07 1.99 0.42
N THR A 279 -9.70 3.14 0.97
CA THR A 279 -10.65 4.17 1.37
C THR A 279 -10.79 5.22 0.28
N ALA A 280 -9.90 6.22 0.26
CA ALA A 280 -9.92 7.31 -0.72
C ALA A 280 -9.76 6.79 -2.17
N GLY A 281 -9.02 5.70 -2.35
CA GLY A 281 -8.79 5.07 -3.66
C GLY A 281 -9.93 4.19 -4.18
N ASP A 282 -10.90 3.77 -3.36
CA ASP A 282 -11.97 2.83 -3.75
C ASP A 282 -12.68 3.17 -5.09
N PRO A 283 -12.98 4.45 -5.40
CA PRO A 283 -13.63 4.79 -6.67
C PRO A 283 -12.88 4.34 -7.92
N PHE A 284 -11.55 4.16 -7.84
CA PHE A 284 -10.68 3.87 -8.97
C PHE A 284 -10.32 2.40 -9.15
N ARG A 285 -10.79 1.49 -8.27
CA ARG A 285 -10.46 0.05 -8.30
C ARG A 285 -10.58 -0.59 -9.69
N HIS A 286 -11.66 -0.25 -10.38
CA HIS A 286 -12.03 -0.79 -11.69
C HIS A 286 -11.00 -0.52 -12.80
N LEU A 287 -10.20 0.55 -12.65
CA LEU A 287 -9.17 0.95 -13.60
C LEU A 287 -7.90 0.09 -13.58
N SER A 288 -7.76 -0.78 -12.57
CA SER A 288 -6.57 -1.65 -12.42
C SER A 288 -6.44 -2.56 -13.64
N ASP A 289 -5.38 -2.44 -14.44
CA ASP A 289 -5.27 -3.17 -15.71
C ASP A 289 -5.15 -4.69 -15.51
N LYS A 290 -5.87 -5.49 -16.32
CA LYS A 290 -5.89 -6.96 -16.30
C LYS A 290 -5.12 -7.57 -17.48
N THR A 291 -4.52 -6.76 -18.35
CA THR A 291 -3.76 -7.24 -19.50
C THR A 291 -2.54 -8.06 -19.07
N GLN A 292 -2.15 -9.02 -19.93
CA GLN A 292 -0.93 -9.80 -19.71
C GLN A 292 0.33 -8.92 -19.72
N VAL A 293 0.32 -7.81 -20.45
CA VAL A 293 1.43 -6.85 -20.48
C VAL A 293 1.61 -6.21 -19.10
N ALA A 294 0.54 -5.65 -18.51
CA ALA A 294 0.59 -5.08 -17.16
C ALA A 294 1.08 -6.10 -16.12
N TRP A 295 0.64 -7.35 -16.23
CA TRP A 295 1.08 -8.42 -15.35
C TRP A 295 2.57 -8.79 -15.50
N LYS A 296 3.11 -8.82 -16.72
CA LYS A 296 4.55 -9.02 -16.95
C LYS A 296 5.36 -7.87 -16.35
N ILE A 297 4.93 -6.63 -16.57
CA ILE A 297 5.59 -5.43 -16.01
C ILE A 297 5.57 -5.48 -14.49
N GLU A 298 4.40 -5.72 -13.88
CA GLU A 298 4.23 -5.88 -12.42
C GLU A 298 5.27 -6.85 -11.86
N ARG A 299 5.38 -8.02 -12.47
CA ARG A 299 6.31 -9.07 -12.05
C ARG A 299 7.76 -8.58 -12.10
N TRP A 300 8.23 -8.03 -13.21
CA TRP A 300 9.64 -7.64 -13.33
C TRP A 300 9.99 -6.44 -12.44
N VAL A 301 9.13 -5.42 -12.40
CA VAL A 301 9.40 -4.22 -11.61
C VAL A 301 9.44 -4.55 -10.12
N VAL A 302 8.44 -5.25 -9.58
CA VAL A 302 8.37 -5.46 -8.12
C VAL A 302 9.52 -6.32 -7.60
N HIS A 303 9.94 -7.35 -8.35
CA HIS A 303 11.07 -8.20 -7.95
C HIS A 303 12.41 -7.46 -8.12
N SER A 304 12.56 -6.61 -9.13
CA SER A 304 13.73 -5.74 -9.26
C SER A 304 13.87 -4.80 -8.07
N VAL A 305 12.75 -4.21 -7.59
CA VAL A 305 12.76 -3.35 -6.40
C VAL A 305 13.16 -4.13 -5.14
N VAL A 306 12.67 -5.37 -4.98
CA VAL A 306 13.08 -6.25 -3.85
C VAL A 306 14.57 -6.56 -3.89
N VAL A 307 15.14 -6.86 -5.06
CA VAL A 307 16.58 -7.10 -5.19
C VAL A 307 17.36 -5.83 -4.86
N PHE A 308 16.93 -4.68 -5.39
CA PHE A 308 17.59 -3.42 -5.16
C PHE A 308 17.57 -3.01 -3.68
N VAL A 309 16.43 -3.11 -2.99
CA VAL A 309 16.35 -2.81 -1.55
C VAL A 309 17.16 -3.79 -0.72
N THR A 310 17.22 -5.07 -1.09
CA THR A 310 18.03 -6.07 -0.38
C THR A 310 19.52 -5.76 -0.49
N LEU A 311 20.00 -5.45 -1.70
CA LEU A 311 21.39 -5.05 -1.93
C LEU A 311 21.73 -3.74 -1.20
N MET A 312 20.85 -2.75 -1.30
CA MET A 312 21.02 -1.47 -0.62
C MET A 312 21.08 -1.67 0.90
N THR A 313 20.10 -2.35 1.52
CA THR A 313 20.13 -2.62 2.97
C THR A 313 21.38 -3.39 3.39
N THR A 314 21.83 -4.36 2.58
CA THR A 314 23.07 -5.09 2.84
C THR A 314 24.27 -4.15 2.82
N ALA A 315 24.38 -3.27 1.82
CA ALA A 315 25.46 -2.28 1.72
C ALA A 315 25.47 -1.28 2.88
N VAL A 316 24.28 -0.88 3.34
CA VAL A 316 24.12 0.05 4.47
C VAL A 316 24.61 -0.59 5.77
N ILE A 317 24.10 -1.78 6.10
CA ILE A 317 24.53 -2.49 7.32
C ILE A 317 26.02 -2.81 7.25
N TYR A 318 26.51 -3.26 6.10
CA TYR A 318 27.94 -3.51 5.89
C TYR A 318 28.79 -2.27 6.15
N SER A 319 28.33 -1.08 5.73
CA SER A 319 29.07 0.18 5.95
C SER A 319 29.14 0.58 7.42
N TYR A 320 28.20 0.11 8.25
CA TYR A 320 28.14 0.37 9.68
C TYR A 320 29.05 -0.56 10.50
N LEU A 321 29.20 -1.82 10.08
CA LEU A 321 29.95 -2.84 10.83
C LEU A 321 31.47 -2.63 10.82
N GLY A 322 32.15 -3.16 11.83
CA GLY A 322 33.62 -3.15 11.94
C GLY A 322 34.28 -4.37 11.30
N ASN A 323 35.61 -4.30 11.10
CA ASN A 323 36.42 -5.43 10.60
C ASN A 323 37.11 -6.23 11.72
N ASP A 324 37.11 -5.70 12.94
CA ASP A 324 37.87 -6.27 14.05
C ASP A 324 37.10 -7.40 14.74
N SER A 325 37.52 -8.63 14.48
CA SER A 325 36.94 -9.86 15.06
C SER A 325 37.23 -10.04 16.55
N SER A 326 38.18 -9.27 17.11
CA SER A 326 38.47 -9.30 18.55
C SER A 326 37.46 -8.47 19.37
N LYS A 327 36.80 -7.49 18.73
CA LYS A 327 35.86 -6.57 19.38
C LYS A 327 34.40 -6.88 19.10
N TYR A 328 34.10 -7.43 17.92
CA TYR A 328 32.73 -7.67 17.47
C TYR A 328 32.57 -9.08 16.93
N TRP A 329 31.50 -9.76 17.35
CA TRP A 329 31.14 -11.09 16.83
C TRP A 329 30.62 -11.03 15.38
N LEU A 330 30.01 -9.91 14.99
CA LEU A 330 29.46 -9.67 13.65
C LEU A 330 30.35 -8.68 12.89
N THR A 331 31.40 -9.19 12.24
CA THR A 331 32.24 -8.38 11.35
C THR A 331 31.61 -8.21 9.97
N LYS A 332 32.16 -7.29 9.18
CA LYS A 332 31.77 -7.06 7.78
C LYS A 332 31.71 -8.33 6.93
N ASP A 333 32.77 -9.14 6.96
CA ASP A 333 32.86 -10.38 6.18
C ASP A 333 31.88 -11.44 6.67
N VAL A 334 31.76 -11.60 8.00
CA VAL A 334 30.82 -12.54 8.61
C VAL A 334 29.38 -12.17 8.26
N PHE A 335 29.03 -10.87 8.28
CA PHE A 335 27.72 -10.39 7.88
C PHE A 335 27.43 -10.67 6.40
N LEU A 336 28.36 -10.33 5.51
CA LEU A 336 28.17 -10.52 4.07
C LEU A 336 28.05 -12.01 3.72
N LEU A 337 28.87 -12.87 4.33
CA LEU A 337 28.77 -14.32 4.21
C LEU A 337 27.45 -14.86 4.77
N SER A 338 26.98 -14.31 5.90
CA SER A 338 25.68 -14.70 6.50
C SER A 338 24.52 -14.35 5.57
N VAL A 339 24.53 -13.17 4.94
CA VAL A 339 23.53 -12.78 3.93
C VAL A 339 23.58 -13.70 2.72
N ALA A 340 24.77 -13.95 2.16
CA ALA A 340 24.94 -14.84 1.01
C ALA A 340 24.45 -16.27 1.33
N THR A 341 24.77 -16.78 2.52
CA THR A 341 24.35 -18.10 3.00
C THR A 341 22.83 -18.14 3.16
N LEU A 342 22.23 -17.15 3.81
CA LEU A 342 20.78 -17.07 4.01
C LEU A 342 20.04 -17.05 2.66
N LEU A 343 20.47 -16.20 1.73
CA LEU A 343 19.86 -16.12 0.40
C LEU A 343 20.02 -17.42 -0.39
N THR A 344 21.19 -18.07 -0.29
CA THR A 344 21.45 -19.38 -0.93
C THR A 344 20.57 -20.47 -0.34
N VAL A 345 20.45 -20.55 0.98
CA VAL A 345 19.59 -21.53 1.65
C VAL A 345 18.14 -21.32 1.26
N VAL A 346 17.63 -20.08 1.33
CA VAL A 346 16.25 -19.76 0.92
C VAL A 346 16.02 -20.13 -0.55
N PHE A 347 16.93 -19.75 -1.45
CA PHE A 347 16.83 -20.08 -2.87
C PHE A 347 16.85 -21.59 -3.11
N ALA A 348 17.80 -22.32 -2.52
CA ALA A 348 17.93 -23.76 -2.66
C ALA A 348 16.70 -24.50 -2.15
N LEU A 349 16.21 -24.18 -0.95
CA LEU A 349 15.01 -24.79 -0.38
C LEU A 349 13.78 -24.58 -1.28
N VAL A 350 13.62 -23.37 -1.84
CA VAL A 350 12.51 -23.07 -2.74
C VAL A 350 12.63 -23.83 -4.06
N MET A 351 13.83 -23.91 -4.62
CA MET A 351 14.06 -24.62 -5.88
C MET A 351 13.98 -26.15 -5.73
N ILE A 352 14.30 -26.69 -4.56
CA ILE A 352 14.17 -28.13 -4.26
C ILE A 352 12.70 -28.49 -4.00
N PHE A 353 12.03 -27.78 -3.09
CA PHE A 353 10.70 -28.18 -2.60
C PHE A 353 9.53 -27.55 -3.36
N LYS A 354 9.71 -26.40 -3.99
CA LYS A 354 8.62 -25.57 -4.52
C LYS A 354 8.76 -25.15 -5.99
N ARG A 355 9.81 -25.58 -6.70
CA ARG A 355 10.04 -25.24 -8.12
C ARG A 355 8.84 -25.54 -9.02
N LYS A 356 8.16 -26.68 -8.82
CA LYS A 356 7.00 -27.08 -9.65
C LYS A 356 5.79 -26.14 -9.52
N GLU A 357 5.70 -25.39 -8.41
CA GLU A 357 4.61 -24.42 -8.17
C GLU A 357 4.90 -23.04 -8.81
N LEU A 358 6.12 -22.83 -9.32
CA LEU A 358 6.56 -21.60 -9.98
C LEU A 358 6.43 -21.70 -11.50
N ALA A 359 5.93 -20.64 -12.12
CA ALA A 359 5.92 -20.51 -13.57
C ALA A 359 7.35 -20.48 -14.13
N LYS A 360 7.57 -20.97 -15.35
CA LYS A 360 8.91 -21.08 -15.96
C LYS A 360 9.67 -19.76 -15.96
N ASP A 361 9.00 -18.67 -16.31
CA ASP A 361 9.57 -17.33 -16.31
C ASP A 361 9.96 -16.84 -14.90
N ALA A 362 9.18 -17.18 -13.88
CA ALA A 362 9.53 -16.90 -12.48
C ALA A 362 10.76 -17.71 -12.02
N GLN A 363 10.92 -18.96 -12.48
CA GLN A 363 12.12 -19.76 -12.20
C GLN A 363 13.36 -19.12 -12.81
N TYR A 364 13.32 -18.74 -14.10
CA TYR A 364 14.44 -18.08 -14.76
C TYR A 364 14.78 -16.72 -14.14
N GLY A 365 13.76 -15.92 -13.80
CA GLY A 365 13.96 -14.66 -13.10
C GLY A 365 14.63 -14.87 -11.73
N ALA A 366 14.18 -15.85 -10.95
CA ALA A 366 14.78 -16.16 -9.65
C ALA A 366 16.25 -16.60 -9.78
N ILE A 367 16.57 -17.47 -10.76
CA ILE A 367 17.95 -17.88 -11.05
C ILE A 367 18.79 -16.66 -11.46
N GLY A 368 18.28 -15.84 -12.38
CA GLY A 368 18.99 -14.65 -12.87
C GLY A 368 19.32 -13.66 -11.75
N TYR A 369 18.35 -13.30 -10.91
CA TYR A 369 18.60 -12.42 -9.77
C TYR A 369 19.54 -13.05 -8.72
N PHE A 370 19.41 -14.35 -8.45
CA PHE A 370 20.31 -15.06 -7.54
C PHE A 370 21.75 -15.01 -8.03
N VAL A 371 21.99 -15.32 -9.31
CA VAL A 371 23.32 -15.25 -9.93
C VAL A 371 23.86 -13.82 -9.86
N ILE A 372 23.05 -12.81 -10.19
CA ILE A 372 23.46 -11.40 -10.12
C ILE A 372 23.90 -11.03 -8.70
N ILE A 373 23.11 -11.36 -7.67
CA ILE A 373 23.44 -11.07 -6.27
C ILE A 373 24.73 -11.79 -5.86
N MET A 374 24.87 -13.07 -6.18
CA MET A 374 26.05 -13.85 -5.81
C MET A 374 27.32 -13.39 -6.54
N VAL A 375 27.22 -12.99 -7.80
CA VAL A 375 28.32 -12.38 -8.55
C VAL A 375 28.71 -11.06 -7.91
N ILE A 376 27.75 -10.21 -7.59
CA ILE A 376 27.98 -8.91 -6.94
C ILE A 376 28.66 -9.08 -5.57
N ILE A 377 28.24 -10.07 -4.77
CA ILE A 377 28.88 -10.41 -3.49
C ILE A 377 30.27 -11.02 -3.72
N GLY A 378 30.44 -11.92 -4.69
CA GLY A 378 31.72 -12.55 -5.01
C GLY A 378 32.76 -11.53 -5.49
N MET A 379 32.36 -10.60 -6.37
CA MET A 379 33.22 -9.52 -6.86
C MET A 379 33.81 -8.68 -5.72
N HIS A 380 33.07 -8.47 -4.63
CA HIS A 380 33.58 -7.75 -3.47
C HIS A 380 34.80 -8.44 -2.83
N TYR A 381 34.79 -9.77 -2.74
CA TYR A 381 35.93 -10.53 -2.23
C TYR A 381 37.13 -10.53 -3.19
N PHE A 382 36.88 -10.45 -4.50
CA PHE A 382 37.95 -10.43 -5.51
C PHE A 382 38.53 -9.02 -5.76
N SER A 383 37.76 -7.95 -5.58
CA SER A 383 38.20 -6.59 -5.93
C SER A 383 39.11 -5.95 -4.87
N GLY A 384 39.19 -6.51 -3.65
CA GLY A 384 40.00 -5.96 -2.55
C GLY A 384 39.61 -4.52 -2.15
N THR A 385 38.46 -4.02 -2.63
CA THR A 385 38.05 -2.62 -2.46
C THR A 385 37.33 -2.42 -1.13
N LYS A 386 37.58 -1.28 -0.49
CA LYS A 386 36.88 -0.84 0.73
C LYS A 386 35.37 -0.57 0.54
N HIS A 387 34.87 -0.61 -0.69
CA HIS A 387 33.46 -0.45 -1.03
C HIS A 387 32.80 -1.80 -1.24
N VAL A 388 31.62 -1.99 -0.63
CA VAL A 388 30.74 -3.12 -0.93
C VAL A 388 29.91 -2.79 -2.14
N PHE A 389 30.00 -3.67 -3.13
CA PHE A 389 29.42 -3.52 -4.47
C PHE A 389 30.11 -2.41 -5.30
N LEU A 390 29.94 -2.45 -6.62
CA LEU A 390 30.58 -1.55 -7.59
C LEU A 390 30.29 -0.04 -7.36
N PHE A 391 29.45 0.31 -6.38
CA PHE A 391 28.91 1.64 -6.14
C PHE A 391 29.06 2.06 -4.68
N ASN A 392 29.11 3.37 -4.42
CA ASN A 392 29.12 3.92 -3.07
C ASN A 392 27.75 3.69 -2.37
N THR A 393 27.76 3.27 -1.09
CA THR A 393 26.57 3.10 -0.25
C THR A 393 25.66 4.34 -0.25
N TYR A 394 26.23 5.53 -0.15
CA TYR A 394 25.47 6.79 -0.18
C TYR A 394 24.74 6.99 -1.52
N PHE A 395 25.42 6.67 -2.63
CA PHE A 395 24.81 6.75 -3.96
C PHE A 395 23.64 5.77 -4.10
N LEU A 396 23.78 4.53 -3.59
CA LEU A 396 22.71 3.54 -3.59
C LEU A 396 21.51 3.98 -2.76
N GLN A 397 21.74 4.48 -1.53
CA GLN A 397 20.68 5.01 -0.65
C GLN A 397 19.94 6.20 -1.28
N SER A 398 20.70 7.19 -1.78
CA SER A 398 20.13 8.39 -2.39
C SER A 398 19.33 8.05 -3.66
N SER A 399 19.88 7.19 -4.52
CA SER A 399 19.18 6.72 -5.72
C SER A 399 17.90 5.95 -5.38
N TYR A 400 17.93 5.08 -4.37
CA TYR A 400 16.74 4.37 -3.91
C TYR A 400 15.69 5.34 -3.34
N GLY A 401 16.11 6.27 -2.46
CA GLY A 401 15.22 7.26 -1.88
C GLY A 401 14.58 8.17 -2.92
N PHE A 402 15.35 8.58 -3.94
CA PHE A 402 14.83 9.38 -5.05
C PHE A 402 13.89 8.58 -5.97
N LEU A 403 14.37 7.49 -6.57
CA LEU A 403 13.63 6.74 -7.59
C LEU A 403 12.45 5.97 -7.01
N ILE A 404 12.68 5.23 -5.91
CA ILE A 404 11.67 4.34 -5.34
C ILE A 404 10.83 5.07 -4.29
N GLY A 405 11.45 5.84 -3.40
CA GLY A 405 10.74 6.59 -2.36
C GLY A 405 9.93 7.76 -2.93
N ALA A 406 10.60 8.79 -3.43
CA ALA A 406 9.96 10.04 -3.85
C ALA A 406 9.15 9.87 -5.14
N ILE A 407 9.78 9.36 -6.22
CA ILE A 407 9.14 9.27 -7.53
C ILE A 407 8.12 8.13 -7.57
N PHE A 408 8.53 6.90 -7.28
CA PHE A 408 7.64 5.76 -7.51
C PHE A 408 6.57 5.60 -6.43
N SER A 409 6.93 5.65 -5.15
CA SER A 409 5.97 5.53 -4.05
C SER A 409 5.16 6.81 -3.84
N GLY A 410 5.81 7.98 -3.84
CA GLY A 410 5.15 9.26 -3.66
C GLY A 410 4.35 9.71 -4.88
N VAL A 411 5.06 10.16 -5.92
CA VAL A 411 4.49 10.82 -7.10
C VAL A 411 3.59 9.87 -7.90
N ILE A 412 4.13 8.72 -8.34
CA ILE A 412 3.40 7.77 -9.19
C ILE A 412 2.36 6.99 -8.37
N GLY A 413 2.73 6.60 -7.15
CA GLY A 413 1.92 5.72 -6.30
C GLY A 413 0.50 6.23 -6.10
N VAL A 414 0.36 7.45 -5.58
CA VAL A 414 -0.95 8.08 -5.29
C VAL A 414 -1.42 8.98 -6.42
N GLY A 415 -0.51 9.67 -7.11
CA GLY A 415 -0.86 10.58 -8.21
C GLY A 415 -1.61 9.88 -9.34
N PHE A 416 -1.33 8.60 -9.59
CA PHE A 416 -1.92 7.88 -10.71
C PHE A 416 -3.17 7.07 -10.35
N TYR A 417 -3.74 7.24 -9.14
CA TYR A 417 -5.00 6.57 -8.76
C TYR A 417 -6.12 6.76 -9.80
N PRO A 418 -6.42 7.98 -10.28
CA PRO A 418 -7.49 8.19 -11.26
C PRO A 418 -7.22 7.63 -12.66
N ILE A 419 -6.01 7.11 -12.91
CA ILE A 419 -5.54 6.66 -14.22
C ILE A 419 -5.33 5.15 -14.25
N PHE A 420 -4.52 4.61 -13.33
CA PHE A 420 -4.10 3.20 -13.31
C PHE A 420 -4.74 2.38 -12.19
N GLY A 421 -5.57 3.00 -11.35
CA GLY A 421 -6.28 2.35 -10.25
C GLY A 421 -5.63 2.59 -8.88
N ASN A 422 -6.31 2.14 -7.84
CA ASN A 422 -6.03 2.53 -6.45
C ASN A 422 -4.80 1.87 -5.81
N ARG A 423 -4.15 0.90 -6.46
CA ARG A 423 -3.03 0.14 -5.90
C ARG A 423 -1.78 0.13 -6.79
N VAL A 424 -1.50 1.21 -7.52
CA VAL A 424 -0.31 1.31 -8.39
C VAL A 424 0.97 1.00 -7.61
N TRP A 425 1.24 1.69 -6.50
CA TRP A 425 2.41 1.42 -5.66
C TRP A 425 2.43 -0.02 -5.13
N CYS A 426 1.33 -0.46 -4.52
CA CYS A 426 1.23 -1.79 -3.90
C CYS A 426 1.39 -2.94 -4.90
N ARG A 427 1.05 -2.69 -6.17
CA ARG A 427 1.13 -3.67 -7.26
C ARG A 427 2.51 -3.71 -7.90
N PHE A 428 3.01 -2.55 -8.33
CA PHE A 428 4.23 -2.50 -9.15
C PHE A 428 5.52 -2.27 -8.36
N GLY A 429 5.46 -1.56 -7.22
CA GLY A 429 6.67 -1.05 -6.56
C GLY A 429 6.91 -1.48 -5.12
N CYS A 430 5.89 -1.90 -4.40
CA CYS A 430 6.01 -2.21 -2.98
C CYS A 430 6.83 -3.50 -2.74
N PRO A 431 8.06 -3.41 -2.18
CA PRO A 431 8.89 -4.60 -1.98
C PRO A 431 8.30 -5.53 -0.92
N MET A 432 7.63 -4.99 0.09
CA MET A 432 6.94 -5.77 1.11
C MET A 432 5.80 -6.61 0.49
N ALA A 433 5.08 -6.07 -0.51
CA ALA A 433 4.01 -6.81 -1.17
C ALA A 433 4.54 -8.02 -1.96
N ALA A 434 5.77 -7.95 -2.50
CA ALA A 434 6.43 -9.06 -3.17
C ALA A 434 6.92 -10.12 -2.18
N VAL A 435 7.59 -9.73 -1.09
CA VAL A 435 8.04 -10.67 -0.04
C VAL A 435 6.84 -11.43 0.55
N LEU A 436 5.80 -10.70 0.97
CA LEU A 436 4.58 -11.32 1.50
C LEU A 436 3.82 -12.10 0.43
N GLY A 437 3.84 -11.66 -0.82
CA GLY A 437 3.19 -12.34 -1.94
C GLY A 437 3.85 -13.68 -2.25
N PHE A 438 5.18 -13.72 -2.23
CA PHE A 438 5.97 -14.95 -2.34
C PHE A 438 5.61 -15.93 -1.23
N GLN A 439 5.66 -15.47 0.02
CA GLN A 439 5.35 -16.32 1.16
C GLN A 439 3.88 -16.78 1.16
N GLN A 440 2.95 -15.88 0.83
CA GLN A 440 1.54 -16.22 0.70
C GLN A 440 1.34 -17.30 -0.36
N ARG A 441 1.94 -17.16 -1.54
CA ARG A 441 1.72 -18.11 -2.62
C ARG A 441 2.20 -19.51 -2.26
N LEU A 442 3.34 -19.65 -1.59
CA LEU A 442 3.96 -20.96 -1.37
C LEU A 442 3.58 -21.64 -0.05
N PHE A 443 3.31 -20.86 1.00
CA PHE A 443 3.23 -21.39 2.36
C PHE A 443 1.93 -21.07 3.11
N SER A 444 1.20 -20.02 2.71
CA SER A 444 0.03 -19.57 3.47
C SER A 444 -1.17 -20.52 3.38
N ARG A 445 -1.91 -20.65 4.49
CA ARG A 445 -3.21 -21.32 4.57
C ARG A 445 -4.35 -20.56 3.87
N PHE A 446 -4.16 -19.25 3.69
CA PHE A 446 -5.12 -18.40 2.99
C PHE A 446 -5.22 -18.73 1.50
N ARG A 447 -6.47 -18.83 1.02
CA ARG A 447 -6.86 -18.92 -0.40
C ARG A 447 -8.26 -18.34 -0.59
N ILE A 448 -8.59 -17.96 -1.82
CA ILE A 448 -9.99 -17.71 -2.19
C ILE A 448 -10.45 -18.92 -2.99
N THR A 449 -11.44 -19.63 -2.45
CA THR A 449 -12.00 -20.83 -3.07
C THR A 449 -13.20 -20.48 -3.93
N THR A 450 -13.52 -21.40 -4.84
CA THR A 450 -14.68 -21.34 -5.73
C THR A 450 -15.51 -22.60 -5.54
N ASN A 451 -16.83 -22.48 -5.66
CA ASN A 451 -17.73 -23.63 -5.61
C ASN A 451 -17.85 -24.40 -6.94
N GLY A 452 -17.08 -24.01 -7.95
CA GLY A 452 -16.83 -24.82 -9.16
C GLY A 452 -17.93 -24.89 -10.21
N GLY A 453 -19.17 -24.49 -9.92
CA GLY A 453 -20.29 -24.69 -10.88
C GLY A 453 -21.31 -23.57 -10.99
N GLN A 454 -21.25 -22.53 -10.15
CA GLN A 454 -22.27 -21.47 -10.12
C GLN A 454 -21.84 -20.16 -10.78
N CYS A 455 -20.68 -20.14 -11.45
CA CYS A 455 -20.16 -18.95 -12.10
C CYS A 455 -20.97 -18.61 -13.37
N ILE A 456 -21.66 -17.47 -13.36
CA ILE A 456 -22.41 -16.95 -14.51
C ILE A 456 -21.60 -15.98 -15.39
N SER A 457 -20.27 -15.96 -15.24
CA SER A 457 -19.36 -15.17 -16.10
C SER A 457 -19.59 -13.64 -16.14
N CYS A 458 -20.32 -13.06 -15.16
CA CYS A 458 -20.69 -11.64 -15.16
C CYS A 458 -19.51 -10.65 -15.03
N GLY A 459 -18.35 -11.11 -14.55
CA GLY A 459 -17.12 -10.31 -14.51
C GLY A 459 -16.98 -9.32 -13.34
N ASN A 460 -18.00 -9.13 -12.50
CA ASN A 460 -17.93 -8.19 -11.35
C ASN A 460 -16.72 -8.42 -10.45
N CYS A 461 -16.37 -9.69 -10.18
CA CYS A 461 -15.22 -10.06 -9.36
C CYS A 461 -13.89 -9.61 -9.96
N SER A 462 -13.72 -9.71 -11.29
CA SER A 462 -12.53 -9.22 -12.01
C SER A 462 -12.53 -7.70 -12.08
N THR A 463 -13.67 -7.08 -12.39
CA THR A 463 -13.81 -5.62 -12.51
C THR A 463 -13.33 -4.93 -11.25
N TYR A 464 -13.81 -5.38 -10.07
CA TYR A 464 -13.47 -4.76 -8.78
C TYR A 464 -12.23 -5.36 -8.11
N CYS A 465 -11.45 -6.19 -8.80
CA CYS A 465 -10.15 -6.61 -8.33
C CYS A 465 -9.11 -5.50 -8.53
N GLU A 466 -8.78 -4.82 -7.45
CA GLU A 466 -7.76 -3.75 -7.38
C GLU A 466 -6.31 -4.21 -7.67
N MET A 467 -6.07 -5.52 -7.69
CA MET A 467 -4.76 -6.07 -8.04
C MET A 467 -4.69 -6.50 -9.52
N GLY A 468 -5.72 -6.20 -10.31
CA GLY A 468 -5.75 -6.54 -11.74
C GLY A 468 -5.77 -8.05 -12.02
N ILE A 469 -6.29 -8.86 -11.09
CA ILE A 469 -6.44 -10.31 -11.28
C ILE A 469 -7.74 -10.56 -12.04
N ASP A 470 -7.69 -11.39 -13.09
CA ASP A 470 -8.90 -11.90 -13.74
C ASP A 470 -9.53 -13.02 -12.91
N VAL A 471 -10.25 -12.63 -11.85
CA VAL A 471 -10.92 -13.53 -10.91
C VAL A 471 -11.99 -14.39 -11.57
N ARG A 472 -12.68 -13.86 -12.59
CA ARG A 472 -13.70 -14.58 -13.36
C ARG A 472 -13.13 -15.85 -14.00
N ALA A 473 -11.94 -15.77 -14.61
CA ALA A 473 -11.30 -16.92 -15.24
C ALA A 473 -11.03 -18.05 -14.23
N TYR A 474 -10.64 -17.72 -13.00
CA TYR A 474 -10.49 -18.69 -11.91
C TYR A 474 -11.83 -19.33 -11.53
N ALA A 475 -12.86 -18.49 -11.34
CA ALA A 475 -14.18 -18.95 -10.95
C ALA A 475 -14.81 -19.89 -12.00
N GLN A 476 -14.63 -19.59 -13.29
CA GLN A 476 -15.10 -20.42 -14.42
C GLN A 476 -14.42 -21.78 -14.47
N LYS A 477 -13.14 -21.87 -14.08
CA LYS A 477 -12.38 -23.12 -14.09
C LYS A 477 -12.53 -23.96 -12.81
N GLY A 478 -13.21 -23.44 -11.79
CA GLY A 478 -13.20 -24.09 -10.47
C GLY A 478 -11.83 -24.05 -9.78
N GLU A 479 -10.94 -23.14 -10.18
CA GLU A 479 -9.60 -23.03 -9.61
C GLU A 479 -9.56 -22.10 -8.38
N ASN A 480 -8.84 -22.52 -7.35
CA ASN A 480 -8.54 -21.64 -6.21
C ASN A 480 -7.64 -20.46 -6.64
N ILE A 481 -7.97 -19.26 -6.18
CA ILE A 481 -7.18 -18.07 -6.49
C ILE A 481 -6.01 -17.98 -5.49
N VAL A 482 -4.90 -18.58 -5.90
CA VAL A 482 -3.63 -18.56 -5.15
C VAL A 482 -2.60 -17.73 -5.91
N ARG A 483 -2.77 -16.41 -5.87
CA ARG A 483 -1.89 -15.44 -6.56
C ARG A 483 -1.02 -14.67 -5.57
N SER A 484 0.25 -14.46 -5.90
CA SER A 484 1.16 -13.61 -5.12
C SER A 484 0.68 -12.16 -5.05
N SER A 485 -0.02 -11.68 -6.08
CA SER A 485 -0.58 -10.34 -6.14
C SER A 485 -1.82 -10.15 -5.25
N CYS A 486 -2.60 -11.20 -4.96
CA CYS A 486 -3.85 -11.10 -4.20
C CYS A 486 -3.63 -10.59 -2.76
N VAL A 487 -4.12 -9.40 -2.42
CA VAL A 487 -4.01 -8.80 -1.07
C VAL A 487 -5.06 -9.32 -0.08
N GLY A 488 -5.96 -10.20 -0.51
CA GLY A 488 -7.01 -10.75 0.34
C GLY A 488 -8.06 -9.71 0.77
N CYS A 489 -8.38 -8.75 -0.11
CA CYS A 489 -9.31 -7.67 0.21
C CYS A 489 -10.78 -8.08 0.30
N GLY A 490 -11.18 -9.28 -0.15
CA GLY A 490 -12.56 -9.76 0.04
C GLY A 490 -13.58 -9.28 -0.99
N ILE A 491 -13.31 -8.15 -1.67
CA ILE A 491 -14.28 -7.51 -2.58
C ILE A 491 -14.79 -8.42 -3.68
N CYS A 492 -13.93 -9.27 -4.27
CA CYS A 492 -14.36 -10.20 -5.32
C CYS A 492 -15.44 -11.20 -4.86
N ALA A 493 -15.36 -11.66 -3.61
CA ALA A 493 -16.39 -12.50 -2.99
C ALA A 493 -17.64 -11.69 -2.66
N ALA A 494 -17.45 -10.48 -2.14
CA ALA A 494 -18.54 -9.58 -1.76
C ALA A 494 -19.43 -9.18 -2.94
N VAL A 495 -18.84 -8.89 -4.12
CA VAL A 495 -19.57 -8.44 -5.32
C VAL A 495 -20.11 -9.59 -6.19
N CYS A 496 -19.87 -10.85 -5.81
CA CYS A 496 -20.33 -12.00 -6.58
C CYS A 496 -21.84 -12.23 -6.32
N PRO A 497 -22.73 -12.03 -7.30
CA PRO A 497 -24.18 -12.15 -7.09
C PRO A 497 -24.62 -13.59 -6.81
N ARG A 498 -23.80 -14.58 -7.18
CA ARG A 498 -24.06 -16.01 -6.99
C ARG A 498 -23.36 -16.59 -5.75
N GLY A 499 -22.55 -15.80 -5.04
CA GLY A 499 -21.81 -16.30 -3.87
C GLY A 499 -20.78 -17.39 -4.18
N VAL A 500 -20.23 -17.40 -5.40
CA VAL A 500 -19.30 -18.45 -5.89
C VAL A 500 -17.98 -18.47 -5.13
N LEU A 501 -17.52 -17.31 -4.68
CA LEU A 501 -16.18 -17.10 -4.15
C LEU A 501 -16.22 -16.94 -2.64
N LYS A 502 -15.27 -17.56 -1.94
CA LYS A 502 -15.16 -17.48 -0.48
C LYS A 502 -13.72 -17.32 -0.03
N LEU A 503 -13.51 -16.48 0.98
CA LEU A 503 -12.19 -16.30 1.62
C LEU A 503 -12.02 -17.41 2.66
N GLU A 504 -10.99 -18.23 2.52
CA GLU A 504 -10.78 -19.40 3.36
C GLU A 504 -9.35 -19.50 3.88
N ASN A 505 -9.21 -20.07 5.07
CA ASN A 505 -7.95 -20.48 5.68
C ASN A 505 -8.01 -21.98 5.92
N ASP A 506 -7.41 -22.76 5.03
CA ASP A 506 -7.57 -24.22 5.00
C ASP A 506 -6.21 -24.93 4.90
N SER A 507 -6.21 -26.24 4.77
CA SER A 507 -5.01 -27.06 4.57
C SER A 507 -4.32 -26.73 3.24
N LEU A 508 -3.02 -27.07 3.17
CA LEU A 508 -2.22 -26.89 1.95
C LEU A 508 -2.49 -27.97 0.89
N LYS A 509 -3.18 -29.07 1.24
CA LYS A 509 -3.57 -30.15 0.31
C LYS A 509 -4.55 -29.57 -0.72
N GLY A 510 -4.34 -29.87 -2.00
CA GLY A 510 -5.21 -29.40 -3.10
C GLY A 510 -5.36 -27.88 -3.18
N ARG A 511 -4.35 -27.13 -2.73
CA ARG A 511 -4.42 -25.65 -2.70
C ARG A 511 -4.25 -25.03 -4.07
N ILE A 512 -3.36 -25.59 -4.89
CA ILE A 512 -3.14 -25.19 -6.28
C ILE A 512 -3.64 -26.35 -7.13
N ASN A 513 -4.86 -26.21 -7.65
CA ASN A 513 -5.48 -27.19 -8.54
C ASN A 513 -5.46 -26.61 -9.94
N SER A 514 -5.03 -27.40 -10.92
CA SER A 514 -5.21 -27.12 -12.34
C SER A 514 -6.33 -28.02 -12.83
N ASN A 515 -7.58 -27.66 -12.52
CA ASN A 515 -8.70 -28.40 -13.08
C ASN A 515 -9.01 -27.83 -14.47
N ASP A 516 -9.17 -28.73 -15.44
CA ASP A 516 -9.81 -28.41 -16.71
C ASP A 516 -11.22 -27.88 -16.43
N ILE A 517 -11.67 -26.99 -17.29
CA ILE A 517 -12.92 -26.22 -17.16
C ILE A 517 -14.06 -27.17 -16.74
N LEU A 518 -14.60 -26.97 -15.53
CA LEU A 518 -15.74 -27.74 -15.04
C LEU A 518 -16.99 -27.31 -15.82
N LEU A 519 -17.22 -27.92 -16.98
CA LEU A 519 -18.54 -27.89 -17.60
C LEU A 519 -19.44 -28.78 -16.74
N GLY A 520 -20.63 -28.30 -16.39
CA GLY A 520 -21.55 -28.96 -15.45
C GLY A 520 -22.01 -30.37 -15.84
N ASN A 521 -21.58 -30.88 -17.00
CA ASN A 521 -21.84 -32.23 -17.48
C ASN A 521 -20.64 -33.19 -17.32
N ASP A 522 -19.45 -32.68 -16.98
CA ASP A 522 -18.20 -33.45 -17.11
C ASP A 522 -17.65 -33.91 -15.75
N VAL A 523 -18.34 -33.59 -14.65
CA VAL A 523 -17.88 -33.84 -13.28
C VAL A 523 -18.81 -34.83 -12.61
N ASP A 524 -18.34 -36.07 -12.39
CA ASP A 524 -19.04 -37.00 -11.51
C ASP A 524 -18.95 -36.48 -10.07
N LEU A 525 -20.08 -36.03 -9.54
CA LEU A 525 -20.18 -35.47 -8.19
C LEU A 525 -19.74 -36.48 -7.13
N MET A 526 -19.92 -37.78 -7.36
CA MET A 526 -19.55 -38.82 -6.40
C MET A 526 -18.04 -38.98 -6.30
N ASP A 527 -17.32 -38.92 -7.42
CA ASP A 527 -15.86 -38.98 -7.41
C ASP A 527 -15.25 -37.79 -6.66
N LEU A 528 -15.82 -36.59 -6.82
CA LEU A 528 -15.35 -35.39 -6.13
C LEU A 528 -15.62 -35.43 -4.62
N VAL A 529 -16.75 -36.01 -4.20
CA VAL A 529 -17.12 -36.17 -2.78
C VAL A 529 -16.31 -37.28 -2.11
N ASN A 530 -15.90 -38.31 -2.86
CA ASN A 530 -15.18 -39.48 -2.35
C ASN A 530 -13.66 -39.29 -2.28
N GLN A 531 -13.08 -38.25 -2.89
CA GLN A 531 -11.63 -37.95 -2.88
C GLN A 531 -11.07 -37.37 -1.54
N LYS A 532 -11.63 -37.72 -0.38
CA LYS A 532 -11.22 -37.18 0.93
C LYS A 532 -9.71 -37.32 1.23
#